data_AF-A0A5J6UEJ9-F1
#
_entry.id   AF-A0A5J6UEJ9-F1
#
_cell.length_a   1.000
_cell.length_b   1.000
_cell.length_c   1.000
_cell.angle_alpha   90.00
_cell.angle_beta   90.00
_cell.angle_gamma   90.00
#
_symmetry.space_group_name_H-M   'P 1'
#
loop_
_entity.id
_entity.type
_entity.pdbx_description
1 polymer ?
#
loop_
_entity_poly.entity_id
_entity_poly.type
_entity_poly.pdbx_seq_one_letter_code
_entity_poly.pdbx_strand_id
1 'polypeptide(L)'
;MAGRYPEDGIAASAAILFRATIKADELRFDVVPGSSVEFTGDADAGSSSGSVREGVPDEAEPKTTYRDVRVDYAIAAKLAPPDRPDDG
;
A
#
# COMPACT_ATOMS: atom_id res chain seq x y z
N MET A 1 0.60 9.88 -4.59
CA MET A 1 1.82 9.29 -4.00
C MET A 1 1.55 7.86 -3.62
N ALA A 2 2.27 6.90 -4.20
CA ALA A 2 2.27 5.54 -3.67
C ALA A 2 2.92 5.59 -2.29
N GLY A 3 2.25 5.11 -1.25
CA GLY A 3 2.89 5.00 0.06
C GLY A 3 4.06 4.01 0.01
N ARG A 4 4.88 3.99 1.06
CA ARG A 4 6.05 3.10 1.14
C ARG A 4 5.58 1.68 1.46
N TYR A 5 6.10 0.69 0.72
CA TYR A 5 5.84 -0.72 1.02
C TYR A 5 6.19 -1.02 2.49
N PRO A 6 5.34 -1.74 3.25
CA PRO A 6 5.57 -2.00 4.66
C PRO A 6 6.90 -2.73 4.88
N GLU A 7 7.72 -2.22 5.80
CA GLU A 7 8.92 -2.93 6.26
C GLU A 7 8.53 -4.23 6.97
N ASP A 8 9.44 -5.21 6.99
CA ASP A 8 9.19 -6.53 7.57
C ASP A 8 8.68 -6.48 9.02
N GLY A 9 9.21 -5.56 9.84
CA GLY A 9 8.75 -5.39 11.22
C GLY A 9 7.32 -4.86 11.32
N ILE A 10 6.90 -3.96 10.41
CA ILE A 10 5.52 -3.46 10.34
C ILE A 10 4.60 -4.57 9.86
N ALA A 11 4.97 -5.27 8.78
CA ALA A 11 4.17 -6.36 8.24
C ALA A 11 3.99 -7.51 9.24
N ALA A 12 5.04 -7.87 10.00
CA ALA A 12 4.99 -8.93 10.99
C ALA A 12 4.16 -8.58 12.24
N SER A 13 4.05 -7.29 12.58
CA SER A 13 3.27 -6.80 13.72
C SER A 13 1.88 -6.27 13.35
N ALA A 14 1.49 -6.39 12.08
CA ALA A 14 0.19 -5.95 11.60
C ALA A 14 -0.92 -6.88 12.11
N ALA A 15 -2.03 -6.30 12.55
CA ALA A 15 -3.23 -7.05 12.89
C ALA A 15 -3.96 -7.50 11.61
N ILE A 16 -3.88 -6.68 10.56
CA ILE A 16 -4.45 -6.97 9.24
C ILE A 16 -3.37 -6.69 8.19
N LEU A 17 -3.12 -7.67 7.33
CA LEU A 17 -2.18 -7.56 6.22
C LEU A 17 -2.85 -8.05 4.91
N PHE A 18 -2.99 -7.14 3.96
CA PHE A 18 -3.37 -7.47 2.59
C PHE A 18 -2.16 -7.35 1.68
N ARG A 19 -1.99 -8.33 0.78
CA ARG A 19 -0.96 -8.33 -0.26
C ARG A 19 -1.59 -8.64 -1.60
N ALA A 20 -1.16 -7.92 -2.63
CA ALA A 20 -1.56 -8.16 -4.01
C ALA A 20 -0.32 -8.12 -4.89
N THR A 21 -0.19 -9.08 -5.80
CA THR A 21 0.89 -9.13 -6.78
C THR A 21 0.28 -9.11 -8.17
N ILE A 22 0.75 -8.17 -9.00
CA ILE A 22 0.43 -8.10 -10.43
C ILE A 22 1.69 -8.49 -11.20
N LYS A 23 1.53 -9.39 -12.16
CA LYS A 23 2.56 -9.72 -13.17
C LYS A 23 1.92 -9.66 -14.55
N ALA A 24 2.56 -8.94 -15.45
CA ALA A 24 2.08 -8.82 -16.82
C ALA A 24 3.24 -8.55 -17.79
N ASP A 25 3.19 -9.14 -18.97
CA ASP A 25 4.14 -8.83 -20.04
C ASP A 25 3.93 -7.41 -20.57
N GLU A 26 2.67 -6.95 -20.62
CA GLU A 26 2.29 -5.58 -20.96
C GLU A 26 1.19 -5.06 -20.03
N LEU A 27 1.30 -3.80 -19.60
CA LEU A 27 0.27 -3.08 -18.84
C LEU A 27 0.08 -1.68 -19.41
N ARG A 28 -1.17 -1.27 -19.59
CA ARG A 28 -1.53 0.08 -20.01
C ARG A 28 -2.70 0.59 -19.20
N PHE A 29 -2.57 1.81 -18.68
CA PHE A 29 -3.66 2.52 -18.04
C PHE A 29 -4.30 3.47 -19.05
N ASP A 30 -5.56 3.26 -19.42
CA ASP A 30 -6.27 4.25 -20.24
C ASP A 30 -6.56 5.54 -19.46
N VAL A 31 -6.81 5.38 -18.15
CA VAL A 31 -6.86 6.46 -17.16
C VAL A 31 -6.06 5.99 -15.96
N VAL A 32 -5.14 6.82 -15.46
CA VAL A 32 -4.34 6.50 -14.27
C VAL A 32 -5.23 6.63 -13.03
N PRO A 33 -5.42 5.57 -12.24
CA PRO A 33 -6.28 5.64 -11.07
C PRO A 33 -5.64 6.51 -9.98
N GLY A 34 -6.39 7.52 -9.51
CA GLY A 34 -6.04 8.29 -8.33
C GLY A 34 -6.37 7.50 -7.07
N SER A 35 -5.55 6.53 -6.69
CA SER A 35 -5.75 5.74 -5.47
C SER A 35 -5.02 6.38 -4.29
N SER A 36 -5.76 6.72 -3.23
CA SER A 36 -5.23 7.00 -1.89
C SER A 36 -5.72 5.92 -0.91
N VAL A 37 -4.89 5.60 0.08
CA VAL A 37 -5.29 4.85 1.26
C VAL A 37 -5.10 5.78 2.44
N GLU A 38 -6.17 5.98 3.20
CA GLU A 38 -6.16 6.79 4.41
C GLU A 38 -6.33 5.84 5.59
N PHE A 39 -5.44 5.94 6.57
CA PHE A 39 -5.65 5.37 7.89
C PHE A 39 -6.23 6.49 8.78
N THR A 40 -7.08 6.14 9.73
CA THR A 40 -7.73 7.11 10.61
C THR A 40 -7.45 6.79 12.07
N GLY A 41 -7.36 7.84 12.90
CA GLY A 41 -7.04 7.73 14.33
C GLY A 41 -5.59 7.32 14.58
N ASP A 42 -5.32 6.79 15.78
CA ASP A 42 -3.95 6.40 16.18
C ASP A 42 -3.38 5.18 15.42
N ALA A 43 -4.19 4.56 14.55
CA ALA A 43 -3.73 3.55 13.61
C ALA A 43 -2.69 4.10 12.61
N ASP A 44 -2.65 5.42 12.37
CA ASP A 44 -1.72 6.08 11.45
C ASP A 44 -0.24 5.80 11.76
N ALA A 45 0.17 5.83 13.03
CA ALA A 45 1.58 5.71 13.40
C ALA A 45 2.14 4.28 13.20
N GLY A 46 1.27 3.28 13.10
CA GLY A 46 1.62 1.86 13.00
C GLY A 46 1.22 1.20 11.69
N SER A 47 0.49 1.91 10.83
CA SER A 47 -0.06 1.39 9.58
C SER A 47 0.72 1.93 8.38
N SER A 48 0.74 1.15 7.30
CA SER A 48 1.50 1.48 6.10
C SER A 48 0.83 0.84 4.89
N SER A 49 0.75 1.59 3.79
CA SER A 49 0.32 1.06 2.50
C SER A 49 1.33 1.45 1.42
N GLY A 50 1.57 0.59 0.44
CA GLY A 50 2.54 0.90 -0.60
C GLY A 50 2.83 -0.20 -1.59
N SER A 51 3.56 0.16 -2.66
CA SER A 51 3.97 -0.74 -3.73
C SER A 51 5.48 -0.77 -3.90
N VAL A 52 6.01 -1.94 -4.28
CA VAL A 52 7.28 -2.06 -5.01
C VAL A 52 6.93 -2.35 -6.47
N ARG A 53 7.56 -1.64 -7.40
CA ARG A 53 7.27 -1.72 -8.84
C ARG A 53 8.52 -2.00 -9.65
N GLU A 54 8.39 -2.89 -10.62
CA GLU A 54 9.35 -3.12 -11.70
C GLU A 54 8.60 -2.93 -13.02
N GLY A 55 9.25 -2.28 -14.00
CA GLY A 55 8.66 -1.99 -15.31
C GLY A 55 7.62 -0.85 -15.32
N VAL A 56 7.21 -0.31 -14.17
CA VAL A 56 6.24 0.79 -14.04
C VAL A 56 6.76 1.82 -13.02
N PRO A 57 6.83 3.13 -13.36
CA PRO A 57 7.20 4.18 -12.41
C PRO A 57 6.11 4.41 -11.35
N ASP A 58 6.46 5.09 -10.26
CA ASP A 58 5.49 5.46 -9.22
C ASP A 58 4.40 6.42 -9.75
N GLU A 59 4.80 7.34 -10.62
CA GLU A 59 3.89 8.19 -11.39
C GLU A 59 3.69 7.57 -12.78
N ALA A 60 2.66 6.74 -12.90
CA ALA A 60 2.26 6.18 -14.17
C ALA A 60 1.60 7.24 -15.06
N GLU A 61 1.79 7.10 -16.37
CA GLU A 61 1.28 7.99 -17.39
C GLU A 61 0.13 7.31 -18.16
N PRO A 62 -0.96 8.04 -18.47
CA PRO A 62 -2.07 7.48 -19.23
C PRO A 62 -1.62 7.12 -20.65
N LYS A 63 -2.21 6.06 -21.19
CA LYS A 63 -2.00 5.55 -22.56
C LYS A 63 -0.58 5.07 -22.87
N THR A 64 0.29 4.97 -21.88
CA THR A 64 1.63 4.39 -22.00
C THR A 64 1.57 2.88 -21.77
N THR A 65 2.22 2.12 -22.64
CA THR A 65 2.39 0.67 -22.47
C THR A 65 3.71 0.39 -21.76
N TYR A 66 3.59 -0.16 -20.56
CA TYR A 66 4.70 -0.68 -19.76
C TYR A 66 4.93 -2.16 -20.09
N ARG A 67 6.17 -2.62 -19.93
CA ARG A 67 6.59 -4.00 -20.24
C ARG A 67 7.31 -4.62 -19.06
N ASP A 68 7.31 -5.95 -19.03
CA ASP A 68 7.98 -6.74 -17.98
C ASP A 68 7.55 -6.27 -16.58
N VAL A 69 6.23 -6.16 -16.39
CA VAL A 69 5.65 -5.50 -15.24
C VAL A 69 5.53 -6.45 -14.07
N ARG A 70 6.02 -5.99 -12.92
CA ARG A 70 5.72 -6.57 -11.62
C ARG A 70 5.36 -5.47 -10.63
N VAL A 71 4.22 -5.61 -9.95
CA VAL A 71 3.81 -4.72 -8.87
C VAL A 71 3.44 -5.55 -7.67
N ASP A 72 4.18 -5.38 -6.57
CA ASP A 72 3.86 -5.97 -5.28
C ASP A 72 3.31 -4.86 -4.38
N TYR A 73 2.02 -4.95 -4.04
CA TYR A 73 1.33 -3.98 -3.20
C TYR A 73 0.96 -4.59 -1.86
N ALA A 74 1.03 -3.80 -0.79
CA ALA A 74 0.60 -4.22 0.53
C ALA A 74 -0.09 -3.10 1.31
N ILE A 75 -1.03 -3.50 2.15
CA ILE A 75 -1.65 -2.67 3.20
C ILE A 75 -1.46 -3.42 4.51
N ALA A 76 -0.74 -2.82 5.44
CA ALA A 76 -0.52 -3.31 6.79
C ALA A 76 -1.18 -2.34 7.77
N ALA A 77 -2.13 -2.83 8.58
CA ALA A 77 -2.81 -2.02 9.58
C ALA A 77 -2.59 -2.58 10.98
N LYS A 78 -2.34 -1.69 11.94
CA LYS A 78 -2.32 -2.02 13.37
C LYS A 78 -3.63 -1.61 14.01
N LEU A 79 -4.08 -2.42 14.96
CA LEU A 79 -5.17 -2.04 15.86
C LEU A 79 -4.54 -1.36 17.08
N ALA A 80 -5.01 -0.16 17.40
CA ALA A 80 -4.71 0.42 18.71
C ALA A 80 -5.41 -0.43 19.78
N PRO A 81 -4.74 -0.73 20.91
CA PRO A 81 -5.46 -1.21 22.07
C PRO A 81 -6.53 -0.17 22.46
N PRO A 82 -7.70 -0.58 22.95
CA PRO A 82 -8.73 0.37 23.35
C PRO A 82 -8.17 1.33 24.41
N ASP A 83 -8.56 2.61 24.32
CA ASP A 83 -8.29 3.58 25.39
C ASP A 83 -8.81 2.98 26.69
N ARG A 84 -7.91 2.78 27.66
CA ARG A 84 -8.34 2.41 29.01
C ARG A 84 -9.18 3.58 29.51
N PRO A 85 -10.40 3.36 30.04
CA PRO A 85 -11.14 4.44 30.67
C PRO A 85 -10.25 5.06 31.74
N ASP A 86 -10.22 6.39 31.80
CA ASP A 86 -9.53 7.11 32.85
C ASP A 86 -10.19 6.70 34.18
N ASP A 87 -9.49 5.91 34.99
CA ASP A 87 -9.94 5.50 36.31
C ASP A 87 -9.85 6.74 37.21
N GLY A 88 -10.92 7.55 37.19
CA GLY A 88 -11.07 8.78 37.97
C GLY A 88 -11.12 8.59 39.48
#